data_AF-A0A2A6CP34-F1
#
_entry.id   AF-A0A2A6CP34-F1
#
_cell.length_a   1.000
_cell.length_b   1.000
_cell.length_c   1.000
_cell.angle_alpha   90.00
_cell.angle_beta   90.00
_cell.angle_gamma   90.00
#
_symmetry.space_group_name_H-M   'P 1'
#
loop_
_entity.id
_entity.type
_entity.pdbx_description
1 polymer ?
#
loop_
_entity_poly.entity_id
_entity_poly.type
_entity_poly.pdbx_seq_one_letter_code
_entity_poly.pdbx_strand_id
1 'polypeptide(L)'
;MTEKSTGQDVVVILILSMLVFASIFAAAIIIHITYELLSELTAPFTFIIVPASIIMTGLHWDKIVSFEVSIASYFIMHFHSFVQSTMILALTPTYRRFVLSKAQSILDAVNAGMNFVHSRVRTAPSTGNI
;
A
#
# COMPACT_ATOMS: atom_id res chain seq x y z
N MET A 1 23.73 -56.84 17.63
CA MET A 1 22.31 -56.67 17.20
C MET A 1 21.76 -55.27 17.52
N THR A 2 22.60 -54.28 17.83
CA THR A 2 22.24 -52.95 18.34
C THR A 2 22.39 -51.80 17.33
N GLU A 3 23.08 -52.02 16.21
CA GLU A 3 23.45 -50.96 15.25
C GLU A 3 22.27 -50.50 14.36
N LYS A 4 21.25 -51.35 14.18
CA LYS A 4 20.08 -51.02 13.35
C LYS A 4 19.09 -50.05 14.02
N SER A 5 19.15 -49.91 15.34
CA SER A 5 18.25 -49.03 16.11
C SER A 5 18.63 -47.56 15.96
N THR A 6 19.93 -47.25 15.96
CA THR A 6 20.44 -45.87 16.00
C THR A 6 20.10 -45.07 14.73
N GLY A 7 20.05 -45.72 13.57
CA GLY A 7 19.69 -45.06 12.31
C GLY A 7 18.22 -44.63 12.24
N GLN A 8 17.31 -45.40 12.86
CA GLN A 8 15.89 -45.08 12.88
C GLN A 8 15.61 -43.87 13.78
N ASP A 9 16.31 -43.77 14.92
CA ASP A 9 16.18 -42.65 15.85
C ASP A 9 16.62 -41.32 15.22
N VAL A 10 17.73 -41.33 14.45
CA VAL A 10 18.23 -40.13 13.74
C VAL A 10 17.23 -39.65 12.69
N VAL A 11 16.61 -40.56 11.93
CA VAL A 11 15.60 -40.19 10.92
C VAL A 11 14.36 -39.58 11.59
N VAL A 12 13.90 -40.14 12.71
CA VAL A 12 12.76 -39.60 13.46
C VAL A 12 13.06 -38.20 13.99
N ILE A 13 14.26 -37.97 14.55
CA ILE A 13 14.69 -36.66 15.02
C ILE A 13 14.72 -35.64 13.88
N LEU A 14 15.22 -36.05 12.71
CA LEU A 14 15.34 -35.17 11.55
C LEU A 14 13.95 -34.78 11.01
N ILE A 15 13.03 -35.75 10.87
CA ILE A 15 11.64 -35.49 10.47
C ILE A 15 10.94 -34.56 11.47
N LEU A 16 11.11 -34.81 12.78
CA LEU A 16 10.51 -33.97 13.81
C LEU A 16 11.05 -32.52 13.75
N SER A 17 12.36 -32.35 13.56
CA SER A 17 12.98 -31.03 13.45
C SER A 17 12.48 -30.25 12.22
N MET A 18 12.32 -30.92 11.08
CA MET A 18 11.77 -30.30 9.87
C MET A 18 10.31 -29.89 10.06
N LEU A 19 9.53 -30.70 10.77
CA LEU A 19 8.12 -30.41 11.06
C LEU A 19 7.96 -29.22 12.01
N VAL A 20 8.80 -29.13 13.04
CA VAL A 20 8.84 -27.98 13.95
C VAL A 20 9.25 -26.71 13.20
N PHE A 21 10.29 -26.78 12.37
CA PHE A 21 10.71 -25.62 11.57
C PHE A 21 9.61 -25.16 10.60
N ALA A 22 8.97 -26.09 9.89
CA ALA A 22 7.87 -25.78 8.99
C ALA A 22 6.68 -25.13 9.72
N SER A 23 6.36 -25.61 10.92
CA SER A 23 5.30 -25.03 11.77
C SER A 23 5.62 -23.60 12.20
N ILE A 24 6.85 -23.33 12.65
CA ILE A 24 7.28 -21.98 13.04
C ILE A 24 7.22 -21.03 11.85
N PHE A 25 7.69 -21.47 10.68
CA PHE A 25 7.65 -20.68 9.46
C PHE A 25 6.22 -20.35 9.03
N ALA A 26 5.31 -21.35 9.05
CA ALA A 26 3.90 -21.14 8.77
C ALA A 26 3.25 -20.14 9.74
N ALA A 27 3.55 -20.25 11.04
CA ALA A 27 3.05 -19.31 12.04
C ALA A 27 3.55 -17.88 11.78
N ALA A 28 4.82 -17.69 11.42
CA ALA A 28 5.38 -16.39 11.08
C ALA A 28 4.68 -15.75 9.87
N ILE A 29 4.40 -16.53 8.83
CA ILE A 29 3.64 -16.07 7.66
C ILE A 29 2.22 -15.64 8.06
N ILE A 30 1.52 -16.46 8.85
CA ILE A 30 0.15 -16.15 9.30
C ILE A 30 0.13 -14.85 10.10
N ILE A 31 1.09 -14.67 11.02
CA ILE A 31 1.21 -13.45 11.82
C ILE A 31 1.40 -12.24 10.90
N HIS A 32 2.33 -12.33 9.94
CA HIS A 32 2.61 -11.24 9.01
C HIS A 32 1.37 -10.84 8.20
N ILE A 33 0.68 -11.81 7.59
CA ILE A 33 -0.55 -11.59 6.83
C ILE A 33 -1.65 -10.98 7.72
N THR A 34 -1.77 -11.43 8.96
CA THR A 34 -2.77 -10.91 9.90
C THR A 34 -2.52 -9.44 10.21
N TYR A 35 -1.26 -9.03 10.41
CA TYR A 35 -0.92 -7.63 10.64
C TYR A 35 -1.23 -6.75 9.43
N GLU A 36 -0.93 -7.22 8.22
CA GLU A 36 -1.25 -6.49 6.98
C GLU A 36 -2.76 -6.29 6.85
N LEU A 37 -3.54 -7.35 6.97
CA LEU A 37 -5.01 -7.30 6.91
C LEU A 37 -5.62 -6.40 8.00
N LEU A 38 -5.10 -6.48 9.23
CA LEU A 38 -5.58 -5.65 10.33
C LEU A 38 -5.32 -4.17 10.07
N SER A 39 -4.14 -3.85 9.51
CA SER A 39 -3.80 -2.49 9.14
C SER A 39 -4.73 -1.95 8.05
N GLU A 40 -5.01 -2.75 7.01
CA GLU A 40 -5.91 -2.37 5.92
C GLU A 40 -7.36 -2.22 6.40
N LEU A 41 -7.79 -3.00 7.39
CA LEU A 41 -9.13 -2.89 7.99
C LEU A 41 -9.24 -1.66 8.89
N THR A 42 -8.16 -1.22 9.52
CA THR A 42 -8.19 -0.05 10.42
C THR A 42 -8.55 1.23 9.66
N ALA A 43 -8.06 1.41 8.43
CA ALA A 43 -8.35 2.59 7.61
C ALA A 43 -9.86 2.83 7.36
N PRO A 44 -10.65 1.89 6.80
CA PRO A 44 -12.08 2.10 6.60
C PRO A 44 -12.84 2.26 7.93
N PHE A 45 -12.41 1.60 9.01
CA PHE A 45 -13.01 1.82 10.33
C PHE A 45 -12.86 3.29 10.78
N THR A 46 -11.65 3.85 10.71
CA THR A 46 -11.41 5.23 11.14
C THR A 46 -12.00 6.27 10.20
N PHE A 47 -11.96 6.04 8.89
CA PHE A 47 -12.39 7.04 7.90
C PHE A 47 -13.87 6.95 7.51
N ILE A 48 -14.56 5.83 7.78
CA ILE A 48 -15.98 5.66 7.44
C ILE A 48 -16.82 5.58 8.70
N ILE A 49 -16.50 4.65 9.61
CA ILE A 49 -17.38 4.36 10.74
C ILE A 49 -17.39 5.52 11.75
N VAL A 50 -16.23 6.11 12.05
CA VAL A 50 -16.14 7.25 12.98
C VAL A 50 -16.86 8.50 12.45
N PRO A 51 -16.63 8.96 11.21
CA PRO A 51 -17.37 10.11 10.69
C PRO A 51 -18.87 9.85 10.55
N ALA A 52 -19.27 8.64 10.14
CA ALA A 52 -20.67 8.26 10.04
C ALA A 52 -21.36 8.26 11.42
N SER A 53 -20.70 7.77 12.47
CA SER A 53 -21.25 7.79 13.82
C SER A 53 -21.40 9.22 14.35
N ILE A 54 -20.42 10.10 14.11
CA ILE A 54 -20.51 11.53 14.46
C ILE A 54 -21.72 12.19 13.78
N ILE A 55 -21.93 11.96 12.48
CA ILE A 55 -23.07 12.51 11.74
C ILE A 55 -24.39 11.97 12.31
N MET A 56 -24.49 10.66 12.55
CA MET A 56 -25.70 10.05 13.11
C MET A 56 -26.01 10.55 14.53
N THR A 57 -25.01 10.72 15.37
CA THR A 57 -25.17 11.33 16.70
C THR A 57 -25.62 12.78 16.59
N GLY A 58 -25.06 13.54 15.64
CA GLY A 58 -25.50 14.92 15.38
C GLY A 58 -26.95 15.02 14.93
N LEU A 59 -27.41 14.09 14.08
CA LEU A 59 -28.81 14.02 13.64
C LEU A 59 -29.78 13.57 14.73
N HIS A 60 -29.33 12.73 15.67
CA HIS A 60 -30.18 12.25 16.75
C HIS A 60 -30.31 13.25 17.91
N TRP A 61 -29.28 14.09 18.12
CA TRP A 61 -29.27 15.12 19.16
C TRP A 61 -28.89 16.48 18.58
N ASP A 62 -29.91 17.31 18.29
CA ASP A 62 -29.87 18.64 17.64
C ASP A 62 -28.95 19.70 18.27
N LYS A 63 -28.22 19.39 19.35
CA LYS A 63 -27.33 20.34 20.05
C LYS A 63 -25.97 19.77 20.45
N ILE A 64 -25.70 18.49 20.20
CA ILE A 64 -24.42 17.88 20.60
C ILE A 64 -23.33 18.14 19.55
N VAL A 65 -23.69 18.07 18.27
CA VAL A 65 -22.74 18.23 17.15
C VAL A 65 -23.20 19.40 16.30
N SER A 66 -22.31 20.37 16.06
CA SER A 66 -22.62 21.49 15.19
C SER A 66 -22.66 21.06 13.72
N PHE A 67 -23.39 21.81 12.89
CA PHE A 67 -23.51 21.52 11.47
C PHE A 67 -22.15 21.50 10.75
N GLU A 68 -21.22 22.37 11.14
CA GLU A 68 -19.87 22.44 10.59
C GLU A 68 -19.08 21.16 10.85
N VAL A 69 -19.24 20.55 12.04
CA VAL A 69 -18.59 19.30 12.40
C VAL A 69 -19.15 18.13 11.58
N SER A 70 -20.46 18.10 11.35
CA SER A 70 -21.11 17.09 10.50
C SER A 70 -20.65 17.20 9.03
N ILE A 71 -20.53 18.42 8.49
CA ILE A 71 -19.98 18.64 7.15
C ILE A 71 -18.52 18.23 7.07
N ALA A 72 -17.70 18.63 8.04
CA ALA A 72 -16.29 18.26 8.07
C ALA A 72 -16.12 16.72 8.10
N SER A 73 -16.93 16.04 8.92
CA SER A 73 -16.96 14.58 9.00
C SER A 73 -17.35 13.93 7.67
N TYR A 74 -18.34 14.49 6.97
CA TYR A 74 -18.73 14.04 5.63
C TYR A 74 -17.60 14.15 4.60
N PHE A 75 -16.82 15.24 4.64
CA PHE A 75 -15.64 15.38 3.80
C PHE A 75 -14.54 14.38 4.15
N ILE A 76 -14.27 14.16 5.44
CA ILE A 76 -13.30 13.13 5.89
C ILE A 76 -13.68 11.76 5.33
N MET A 77 -14.97 11.43 5.32
CA MET A 77 -15.47 10.18 4.75
C MET A 77 -15.14 10.03 3.25
N HIS A 78 -15.09 11.12 2.47
CA HIS A 78 -14.69 11.06 1.06
C HIS A 78 -13.20 10.79 0.86
N PHE A 79 -12.35 11.12 1.84
CA PHE A 79 -10.92 10.85 1.76
C PHE A 79 -10.55 9.38 2.02
N HIS A 80 -11.49 8.53 2.45
CA HIS A 80 -11.19 7.12 2.76
C HIS A 80 -10.55 6.38 1.57
N SER A 81 -11.06 6.58 0.33
CA SER A 81 -10.55 5.89 -0.86
C SER A 81 -9.13 6.34 -1.21
N PHE A 82 -8.82 7.62 -0.96
CA PHE A 82 -7.49 8.17 -1.17
C PHE A 82 -6.48 7.59 -0.17
N VAL A 83 -6.85 7.53 1.12
CA VAL A 83 -6.00 6.95 2.16
C VAL A 83 -5.78 5.46 1.91
N GLN A 84 -6.83 4.71 1.59
CA GLN A 84 -6.73 3.29 1.26
C GLN A 84 -5.81 3.03 0.06
N SER A 85 -5.94 3.83 -1.00
CA SER A 85 -5.07 3.72 -2.18
C SER A 85 -3.61 4.04 -1.85
N THR A 86 -3.38 5.06 -1.02
CA THR A 86 -2.03 5.44 -0.56
C THR A 86 -1.42 4.36 0.31
N MET A 87 -2.22 3.73 1.18
CA MET A 87 -1.80 2.64 2.05
C MET A 87 -1.39 1.40 1.26
N ILE A 88 -2.19 0.99 0.27
CA ILE A 88 -1.85 -0.12 -0.63
C ILE A 88 -0.53 0.16 -1.35
N LEU A 89 -0.32 1.40 -1.80
CA LEU A 89 0.90 1.82 -2.47
C LEU A 89 2.13 1.86 -1.52
N ALA A 90 1.93 2.17 -0.24
CA ALA A 90 2.97 2.13 0.77
C ALA A 90 3.35 0.70 1.17
N LEU A 91 2.36 -0.17 1.37
CA LEU A 91 2.53 -1.55 1.83
C LEU A 91 3.04 -2.48 0.73
N THR A 92 2.59 -2.30 -0.51
CA THR A 92 2.89 -3.23 -1.60
C THR A 92 4.16 -2.81 -2.37
N PRO A 93 5.34 -3.41 -2.13
CA PRO A 93 6.57 -3.02 -2.82
C PRO A 93 6.50 -3.23 -4.33
N THR A 94 5.74 -4.23 -4.78
CA THR A 94 5.48 -4.49 -6.21
C THR A 94 4.74 -3.34 -6.85
N TYR A 95 3.70 -2.82 -6.19
CA TYR A 95 2.91 -1.69 -6.68
C TYR A 95 3.75 -0.40 -6.70
N ARG A 96 4.56 -0.17 -5.66
CA ARG A 96 5.51 0.96 -5.62
C ARG A 96 6.49 0.92 -6.80
N ARG A 97 7.09 -0.23 -7.10
CA ARG A 97 7.99 -0.40 -8.25
C ARG A 97 7.29 -0.14 -9.57
N PHE A 98 6.06 -0.64 -9.73
CA PHE A 98 5.25 -0.41 -10.92
C PHE A 98 4.97 1.09 -11.13
N VAL A 99 4.50 1.79 -10.09
CA VAL A 99 4.20 3.23 -10.18
C VAL A 99 5.45 4.06 -10.46
N LEU A 100 6.57 3.76 -9.80
CA LEU A 100 7.84 4.45 -10.05
C LEU A 100 8.34 4.22 -11.48
N SER A 101 8.23 3.00 -12.01
CA SER A 101 8.61 2.70 -13.40
C SER A 101 7.76 3.49 -14.41
N LYS A 102 6.44 3.59 -14.17
CA LYS A 102 5.56 4.39 -15.03
C LYS A 102 5.86 5.88 -14.93
N ALA A 103 6.12 6.39 -13.71
CA ALA A 103 6.49 7.78 -13.49
C ALA A 103 7.80 8.15 -14.22
N GLN A 104 8.81 7.28 -14.16
CA GLN A 104 10.07 7.45 -14.89
C GLN A 104 9.84 7.48 -16.41
N SER A 105 9.04 6.54 -16.94
CA SER A 105 8.73 6.52 -18.37
C SER A 105 8.03 7.81 -18.86
N ILE A 106 7.17 8.42 -18.03
CA ILE A 106 6.52 9.69 -18.35
C ILE A 106 7.53 10.83 -18.32
N LEU A 107 8.38 10.89 -17.30
CA LEU A 107 9.43 11.91 -17.18
C LEU A 107 10.40 11.87 -18.37
N ASP A 108 10.80 10.67 -18.79
CA ASP A 108 11.67 10.48 -19.94
C ASP A 108 10.99 10.93 -21.25
N ALA A 109 9.69 10.63 -21.42
CA ALA A 109 8.91 11.08 -22.57
C ALA A 109 8.77 12.62 -22.61
N VAL A 110 8.54 13.26 -21.46
CA VAL A 110 8.47 14.73 -21.35
C VAL A 110 9.83 15.35 -21.68
N ASN A 111 10.92 14.80 -21.14
CA ASN A 111 12.28 15.27 -21.44
C ASN A 111 12.63 15.11 -22.92
N ALA A 112 12.28 13.98 -23.54
CA ALA A 112 12.47 13.77 -24.98
C ALA A 112 11.68 14.78 -25.82
N GLY A 113 10.42 15.07 -25.43
CA GLY A 113 9.59 16.08 -26.06
C GLY A 113 10.18 17.50 -25.97
N MET A 114 10.65 17.90 -24.78
CA MET A 114 11.30 19.21 -24.59
C MET A 114 12.59 19.33 -25.42
N ASN A 115 13.41 18.28 -25.47
CA ASN A 115 14.63 18.26 -26.28
C ASN A 115 14.32 18.38 -27.77
N PHE A 116 13.26 17.70 -28.24
CA PHE A 116 12.79 17.85 -29.62
C PHE A 116 12.36 19.29 -29.92
N VAL A 117 11.56 19.92 -29.06
CA VAL A 117 11.14 21.32 -29.24
C VAL A 117 12.35 22.26 -29.26
N HIS A 118 13.30 22.10 -28.34
CA HIS A 118 14.53 22.91 -28.31
C HIS A 118 15.38 22.77 -29.57
N SER A 119 15.50 21.55 -30.12
CA SER A 119 16.24 21.32 -31.36
C SER A 119 15.59 22.05 -32.56
N ARG A 120 14.25 22.07 -32.63
CA ARG A 120 13.51 22.75 -33.70
C ARG A 120 13.66 24.27 -33.65
N VAL A 121 13.65 24.86 -32.44
CA VAL A 121 13.80 26.30 -32.25
C VAL A 121 15.21 26.79 -32.62
N ARG A 122 16.27 26.03 -32.32
CA ARG A 122 17.65 26.42 -32.67
C ARG A 122 18.00 26.30 -34.15
N THR A 123 17.30 25.45 -34.90
CA THR A 123 17.53 25.28 -36.34
C THR A 123 16.80 26.31 -37.21
N ALA A 124 16.02 27.22 -36.63
CA ALA A 124 15.45 28.32 -37.39
C ALA A 124 16.60 29.19 -37.92
N PRO A 125 16.80 29.30 -39.24
CA PRO A 125 17.85 30.13 -39.78
C PRO A 125 17.59 31.55 -39.31
N SER A 126 18.58 32.14 -38.65
CA SER A 126 18.65 33.58 -38.47
C SER A 126 18.48 34.19 -39.86
N THR A 127 17.27 34.67 -40.16
CA THR A 127 16.99 35.54 -41.28
C THR A 127 17.83 36.79 -41.03
N GLY A 128 19.08 36.72 -41.48
CA GLY A 128 20.00 37.82 -41.50
C GLY A 128 19.33 38.97 -42.23
N ASN A 129 19.27 40.10 -41.54
CA ASN A 129 18.93 41.38 -42.11
C ASN A 129 19.76 41.58 -43.39
N ILE A 130 19.06 41.61 -44.53
CA ILE A 130 19.48 42.28 -45.75
C ILE A 130 18.52 43.45 -45.93
#